data_AF-A0A4Y5SQB4-F1
#
_entry.id   AF-A0A4Y5SQB4-F1
#
_cell.length_a   1.000
_cell.length_b   1.000
_cell.length_c   1.000
_cell.angle_alpha   90.00
_cell.angle_beta   90.00
_cell.angle_gamma   90.00
#
_symmetry.space_group_name_H-M   'P 1'
#
loop_
_entity.id
_entity.type
_entity.pdbx_description
1 polymer ?
#
loop_
_entity_poly.entity_id
_entity_poly.type
_entity_poly.pdbx_seq_one_letter_code
_entity_poly.pdbx_strand_id
1 'polypeptide(L)'
;MNVKKAFGGFLYLLGLALGFLRPPIERLACMKIPSGEACTGINMPLLAVELGFIMAGALLMGLGHGFKNPHELNGWLGVAIGLGTAFVGGYSGIWVVFLFGVSLATLGLLVYKVGRVKHAHG
;
A
#
# COMPACT_ATOMS: atom_id res chain seq x y z
N MET A 1 14.38 13.93 -14.56
CA MET A 1 13.50 13.17 -13.63
C MET A 1 14.39 12.40 -12.67
N ASN A 2 14.18 12.49 -11.35
CA ASN A 2 15.03 11.77 -10.37
C ASN A 2 14.83 10.25 -10.57
N VAL A 3 15.90 9.53 -10.93
CA VAL A 3 15.83 8.09 -11.31
C VAL A 3 15.19 7.25 -10.20
N LYS A 4 15.49 7.56 -8.94
CA LYS A 4 14.88 6.92 -7.76
C LYS A 4 13.37 7.09 -7.73
N LYS A 5 12.89 8.30 -8.03
CA LYS A 5 11.45 8.62 -8.04
C LYS A 5 10.73 7.91 -9.18
N ALA A 6 11.35 7.85 -10.37
CA ALA A 6 10.79 7.14 -11.52
C ALA A 6 10.67 5.64 -11.26
N PHE A 7 11.76 5.02 -10.79
CA PHE A 7 11.78 3.59 -10.46
C PHE A 7 10.85 3.26 -9.28
N GLY A 8 10.79 4.13 -8.27
CA GLY A 8 9.85 4.00 -7.16
C GLY A 8 8.38 4.04 -7.62
N GLY A 9 8.05 4.96 -8.53
CA GLY A 9 6.71 5.01 -9.12
C GLY A 9 6.37 3.76 -9.91
N PHE A 10 7.33 3.23 -10.70
CA PHE A 10 7.16 1.98 -11.42
C PHE A 10 6.86 0.80 -10.48
N LEU A 11 7.64 0.62 -9.41
CA LEU A 11 7.40 -0.44 -8.42
C LEU A 11 6.04 -0.29 -7.74
N TYR A 12 5.68 0.93 -7.35
CA TYR A 12 4.40 1.19 -6.70
C TYR A 12 3.22 0.82 -7.61
N LEU A 13 3.27 1.25 -8.87
CA LEU A 13 2.24 0.90 -9.87
C LEU A 13 2.23 -0.59 -10.18
N LEU A 14 3.38 -1.25 -10.19
CA LEU A 14 3.47 -2.70 -10.38
C LEU A 14 2.75 -3.45 -9.25
N GLY A 15 2.96 -3.05 -7.99
CA GLY A 15 2.25 -3.64 -6.85
C GLY A 15 0.73 -3.46 -6.95
N LEU A 16 0.26 -2.28 -7.37
CA LEU A 16 -1.17 -2.05 -7.62
C LEU A 16 -1.72 -2.86 -8.79
N ALA A 17 -0.97 -2.94 -9.90
CA ALA A 17 -1.38 -3.68 -11.08
C ALA A 17 -1.48 -5.18 -10.79
N LEU A 18 -0.58 -5.72 -9.98
CA LEU A 18 -0.64 -7.12 -9.51
C LEU A 18 -1.91 -7.35 -8.68
N GLY A 19 -2.19 -6.51 -7.69
CA GLY A 19 -3.40 -6.61 -6.88
C GLY A 19 -4.70 -6.49 -7.70
N PHE A 20 -4.68 -5.73 -8.79
CA PHE A 20 -5.82 -5.59 -9.70
C PHE A 20 -5.99 -6.78 -10.66
N LEU A 21 -4.91 -7.22 -11.30
CA LEU A 21 -4.95 -8.26 -12.33
C LEU A 21 -5.06 -9.67 -11.73
N ARG A 22 -4.44 -9.88 -10.58
CA ARG A 22 -4.37 -11.18 -9.91
C ARG A 22 -4.51 -10.96 -8.41
N PRO A 23 -5.72 -10.62 -7.92
CA PRO A 23 -5.92 -10.36 -6.50
C PRO A 23 -5.43 -11.55 -5.66
N PRO A 24 -4.85 -11.33 -4.47
CA PRO A 24 -4.32 -12.34 -3.55
C PRO A 24 -5.42 -13.17 -2.87
N ILE A 25 -6.46 -13.52 -3.62
CA ILE A 25 -7.46 -14.50 -3.25
C ILE A 25 -7.29 -15.71 -4.14
N GLU A 26 -7.02 -16.85 -3.54
CA GLU A 26 -7.16 -18.14 -4.20
C GLU A 26 -8.59 -18.63 -4.01
N ARG A 27 -9.29 -18.88 -5.12
CA ARG A 27 -10.47 -19.75 -5.05
C ARG A 27 -9.96 -21.17 -4.79
N LEU A 28 -10.26 -21.71 -3.62
CA LEU A 28 -10.06 -23.12 -3.28
C LEU A 28 -11.07 -23.95 -4.09
N ALA A 29 -10.87 -24.00 -5.40
CA ALA A 29 -11.77 -24.64 -6.36
C ALA A 29 -11.79 -26.17 -6.26
N CYS A 30 -11.08 -26.77 -5.29
CA CYS A 30 -10.99 -28.23 -5.15
C CYS A 30 -12.01 -28.82 -4.18
N MET A 31 -12.87 -28.02 -3.53
CA MET A 31 -13.98 -28.56 -2.72
C MET A 31 -15.30 -27.98 -3.23
N LYS A 32 -16.05 -28.77 -4.00
CA LYS A 32 -17.47 -28.50 -4.24
C LYS A 32 -18.20 -28.60 -2.91
N ILE A 33 -18.46 -27.46 -2.27
CA ILE A 33 -19.35 -27.41 -1.12
C ILE A 33 -20.79 -27.49 -1.68
N PRO A 34 -21.66 -28.36 -1.14
CA PRO A 34 -23.05 -28.46 -1.60
C PRO A 34 -23.88 -27.17 -1.46
N SER A 35 -23.34 -26.14 -0.79
CA SER A 35 -23.93 -24.80 -0.65
C SER A 35 -23.66 -23.85 -1.83
N GLY A 36 -22.78 -24.20 -2.78
CA GLY A 36 -22.42 -23.31 -3.89
C GLY A 36 -21.42 -22.19 -3.52
N GLU A 37 -21.00 -22.11 -2.26
CA GLU A 37 -19.95 -21.19 -1.82
C GLU A 37 -18.56 -21.75 -2.16
N ALA A 38 -17.77 -20.98 -2.91
CA ALA A 38 -16.36 -21.30 -3.12
C ALA A 38 -15.56 -20.84 -1.90
N CYS A 39 -14.86 -21.75 -1.22
CA CYS A 39 -13.89 -21.34 -0.19
C CYS A 39 -12.86 -20.41 -0.84
N THR A 40 -12.69 -19.21 -0.29
CA THR A 40 -11.66 -18.26 -0.71
C THR A 40 -10.56 -18.23 0.34
N GLY A 41 -9.33 -18.56 -0.05
CA GLY A 41 -8.14 -18.42 0.78
C GLY A 41 -7.34 -17.18 0.41
N ILE A 42 -6.60 -16.60 1.34
CA ILE A 42 -5.68 -15.50 1.06
C ILE A 42 -4.33 -16.10 0.63
N ASN A 43 -3.85 -15.76 -0.57
CA ASN A 43 -2.48 -16.06 -0.98
C ASN A 43 -1.54 -15.07 -0.30
N MET A 44 -1.08 -15.44 0.90
CA MET A 44 -0.17 -14.63 1.70
C MET A 44 1.14 -14.27 0.97
N PRO A 45 1.80 -15.18 0.23
CA PRO A 45 2.99 -14.83 -0.56
C PRO A 45 2.73 -13.72 -1.58
N LEU A 46 1.64 -13.80 -2.34
CA LEU A 46 1.30 -12.81 -3.35
C LEU A 46 0.96 -11.46 -2.71
N LEU A 47 0.17 -11.47 -1.64
CA LEU A 47 -0.14 -10.27 -0.85
C LEU A 47 1.14 -9.60 -0.33
N ALA A 48 2.10 -10.38 0.17
CA ALA A 48 3.37 -9.87 0.66
C ALA A 48 4.21 -9.21 -0.46
N VAL A 49 4.21 -9.78 -1.66
CA VAL A 49 4.90 -9.21 -2.84
C VAL A 49 4.26 -7.89 -3.26
N GLU A 50 2.93 -7.82 -3.34
CA GLU A 50 2.19 -6.60 -3.70
C GLU A 50 2.48 -5.47 -2.72
N LEU A 51 2.33 -5.74 -1.41
CA LEU A 51 2.62 -4.79 -0.36
C LEU A 51 4.10 -4.41 -0.33
N GLY A 52 5.01 -5.36 -0.58
CA GLY A 52 6.44 -5.13 -0.67
C GLY A 52 6.79 -4.14 -1.79
N PHE A 53 6.20 -4.30 -2.97
CA PHE A 53 6.38 -3.36 -4.09
C PHE A 53 5.81 -1.97 -3.79
N ILE A 54 4.64 -1.90 -3.15
CA ILE A 54 4.03 -0.64 -2.70
C ILE A 54 4.96 0.08 -1.70
N MET A 55 5.47 -0.64 -0.70
CA MET A 55 6.36 -0.08 0.33
C MET A 55 7.69 0.38 -0.27
N ALA A 56 8.36 -0.45 -1.05
CA ALA A 56 9.62 -0.11 -1.70
C ALA A 56 9.45 1.06 -2.68
N GLY A 57 8.37 1.06 -3.46
CA GLY A 57 8.04 2.13 -4.38
C GLY A 57 7.78 3.46 -3.68
N ALA A 58 6.98 3.46 -2.61
CA ALA A 58 6.71 4.63 -1.78
C ALA A 58 7.99 5.21 -1.16
N LEU A 59 8.88 4.34 -0.67
CA LEU A 59 10.17 4.74 -0.10
C LEU A 59 11.08 5.40 -1.13
N LEU A 60 11.25 4.78 -2.30
CA LEU A 60 12.08 5.33 -3.37
C LEU A 60 11.53 6.66 -3.91
N MET A 61 10.20 6.78 -4.03
CA MET A 61 9.56 8.05 -4.37
C MET A 61 9.83 9.12 -3.33
N GLY A 62 9.73 8.79 -2.04
CA GLY A 62 9.95 9.73 -0.95
C GLY A 62 11.40 10.19 -0.85
N LEU A 63 12.36 9.26 -0.94
CA LEU A 63 13.78 9.56 -0.99
C LEU A 63 14.16 10.39 -2.24
N GLY A 64 13.49 10.15 -3.37
CA GLY A 64 13.69 10.93 -4.59
C GLY A 64 13.06 12.34 -4.56
N HIS A 65 12.10 12.58 -3.68
CA HIS A 65 11.50 13.91 -3.51
C HIS A 65 12.35 14.85 -2.66
N GLY A 66 13.02 14.33 -1.63
CA GLY A 66 13.86 15.12 -0.72
C GLY A 66 13.04 15.95 0.27
N PHE A 67 12.23 15.28 1.11
CA PHE A 67 11.48 15.94 2.18
C PHE A 67 12.38 16.73 3.13
N LYS A 68 11.86 17.84 3.67
CA LYS A 68 12.62 18.76 4.52
C LYS A 68 12.95 18.17 5.89
N ASN A 69 12.14 17.24 6.38
CA ASN A 69 12.30 16.63 7.70
C ASN A 69 11.81 15.17 7.70
N PRO A 70 12.27 14.34 8.65
CA PRO A 70 11.88 12.93 8.74
C PRO A 70 10.39 12.74 9.07
N HIS A 71 9.72 13.70 9.73
CA HIS A 71 8.28 13.62 9.99
C HIS A 71 7.47 13.70 8.69
N GLU A 72 7.82 14.58 7.77
CA GLU A 72 7.18 14.69 6.46
C GLU A 72 7.43 13.44 5.62
N LEU A 73 8.65 12.88 5.64
CA LEU A 73 8.92 11.61 4.96
C LEU A 73 8.07 10.47 5.56
N ASN A 74 8.06 10.32 6.88
CA ASN A 74 7.29 9.27 7.54
C ASN A 74 5.77 9.43 7.34
N GLY A 75 5.29 10.67 7.35
CA GLY A 75 3.90 10.99 7.03
C GLY A 75 3.55 10.63 5.59
N TRP A 76 4.41 10.98 4.63
CA TRP A 76 4.28 10.56 3.23
C TRP A 76 4.26 9.04 3.08
N LEU A 77 5.19 8.33 3.74
CA LEU A 77 5.24 6.87 3.72
C LEU A 77 3.93 6.27 4.27
N GLY A 78 3.43 6.78 5.39
CA GLY A 78 2.14 6.34 5.95
C GLY A 78 0.98 6.54 4.97
N VAL A 79 0.92 7.70 4.32
CA VAL A 79 -0.12 7.99 3.32
C VAL A 79 -0.01 7.07 2.10
N ALA A 80 1.17 7.01 1.47
CA ALA A 80 1.38 6.24 0.24
C ALA A 80 1.21 4.74 0.48
N ILE A 81 1.84 4.19 1.53
CA ILE A 81 1.72 2.77 1.87
C ILE A 81 0.27 2.44 2.29
N GLY A 82 -0.35 3.32 3.07
CA GLY A 82 -1.73 3.14 3.52
C GLY A 82 -2.71 3.12 2.35
N LEU A 83 -2.60 4.06 1.41
CA LEU A 83 -3.43 4.10 0.19
C LEU A 83 -3.22 2.87 -0.68
N GLY A 84 -1.98 2.46 -0.92
CA GLY A 84 -1.68 1.26 -1.70
C GLY A 84 -2.26 0.00 -1.06
N THR A 85 -2.04 -0.17 0.25
CA THR A 85 -2.58 -1.28 1.03
C THR A 85 -4.11 -1.30 1.02
N ALA A 86 -4.74 -0.13 1.18
CA ALA A 86 -6.20 -0.01 1.12
C ALA A 86 -6.73 -0.42 -0.26
N PHE A 87 -6.07 0.01 -1.33
CA PHE A 87 -6.48 -0.36 -2.69
C PHE A 87 -6.41 -1.88 -2.91
N VAL A 88 -5.30 -2.52 -2.54
CA VAL A 88 -5.14 -3.98 -2.64
C VAL A 88 -6.19 -4.70 -1.81
N GLY A 89 -6.37 -4.31 -0.55
CA GLY A 89 -7.35 -4.94 0.35
C GLY A 89 -8.79 -4.77 -0.14
N GLY A 90 -9.16 -3.56 -0.59
CA GLY A 90 -10.50 -3.25 -1.07
C GLY A 90 -10.84 -3.99 -2.36
N TYR A 91 -9.92 -3.99 -3.33
CA TYR A 91 -10.13 -4.70 -4.60
C TYR A 91 -10.20 -6.23 -4.41
N SER A 92 -9.46 -6.75 -3.43
CA SER A 92 -9.44 -8.17 -3.08
C SER A 92 -10.52 -8.56 -2.07
N GLY A 93 -11.43 -7.65 -1.68
CA GLY A 93 -12.44 -7.94 -0.65
C GLY A 93 -11.88 -8.36 0.73
N ILE A 94 -10.59 -8.14 0.99
CA ILE A 94 -9.95 -8.43 2.28
C ILE A 94 -10.12 -7.20 3.17
N TRP A 95 -11.29 -7.08 3.80
CA TRP A 95 -11.69 -5.92 4.60
C TRP A 95 -10.71 -5.54 5.70
N VAL A 96 -10.04 -6.52 6.31
CA VAL A 96 -9.02 -6.28 7.33
C VAL A 96 -7.84 -5.50 6.76
N VAL A 97 -7.36 -5.88 5.56
CA VAL A 97 -6.25 -5.20 4.87
C VAL A 97 -6.70 -3.81 4.42
N PHE A 98 -7.93 -3.69 3.92
CA PHE A 98 -8.52 -2.40 3.56
C PHE A 98 -8.53 -1.42 4.73
N LEU A 99 -9.12 -1.82 5.86
CA LEU A 99 -9.23 -0.97 7.06
C LEU A 99 -7.86 -0.62 7.65
N PHE A 100 -6.93 -1.57 7.64
CA PHE A 100 -5.55 -1.32 8.03
C PHE A 100 -4.90 -0.25 7.15
N GLY A 101 -5.06 -0.35 5.82
CA GLY A 101 -4.55 0.64 4.88
C GLY A 101 -5.15 2.04 5.11
N VAL A 102 -6.47 2.13 5.28
CA VAL A 102 -7.16 3.40 5.58
C VAL A 102 -6.65 4.02 6.89
N SER A 103 -6.49 3.19 7.93
CA SER A 103 -5.98 3.64 9.23
C SER A 103 -4.55 4.17 9.11
N LEU A 104 -3.69 3.44 8.39
CA LEU A 104 -2.31 3.85 8.15
C LEU A 104 -2.21 5.15 7.34
N ALA A 105 -3.05 5.31 6.31
CA ALA A 105 -3.10 6.53 5.52
C ALA A 105 -3.54 7.73 6.36
N THR A 106 -4.52 7.53 7.25
CA THR A 106 -5.03 8.56 8.16
C THR A 106 -3.95 8.97 9.17
N LEU A 107 -3.27 8.01 9.79
CA LEU A 107 -2.15 8.28 10.69
C LEU A 107 -1.01 8.99 9.96
N GLY A 108 -0.68 8.56 8.73
CA GLY A 108 0.30 9.22 7.87
C GLY A 108 -0.04 10.69 7.62
N LEU A 109 -1.30 10.99 7.31
CA LEU A 109 -1.81 12.35 7.12
C LEU A 109 -1.64 13.22 8.38
N LEU A 110 -1.94 12.68 9.56
CA LEU A 110 -1.74 13.37 10.84
C LEU A 110 -0.26 13.66 11.08
N VAL A 111 0.61 12.67 10.92
CA VAL A 111 2.07 12.83 11.09
C VAL A 111 2.63 13.83 10.09
N TYR A 112 2.19 13.76 8.84
CA TYR A 112 2.61 14.68 7.78
C TYR A 112 2.22 16.13 8.11
N LYS A 113 1.00 16.36 8.61
CA LYS A 113 0.52 17.69 9.02
C LYS A 113 1.30 18.23 10.21
N VAL A 114 1.55 17.40 11.23
CA VAL A 114 2.35 17.79 12.41
C VAL A 114 3.78 18.15 12.01
N GLY A 115 4.40 17.38 11.10
CA GLY A 115 5.72 17.67 10.56
C GLY A 115 5.82 19.05 9.91
N ARG A 116 4.84 19.42 9.08
CA ARG A 116 4.80 20.75 8.47
C ARG A 116 4.65 21.86 9.50
N VAL A 117 3.73 21.72 10.46
CA VAL A 117 3.45 22.78 11.44
C VAL A 117 4.68 23.06 12.32
N LYS A 118 5.37 22.01 12.80
CA LYS A 118 6.56 22.17 13.64
C LYS A 118 7.73 22.85 12.92
N HIS A 119 7.80 22.75 11.59
CA HIS A 119 8.89 23.29 10.78
C HIS A 119 8.47 24.49 9.92
N ALA A 120 7.27 25.06 10.15
CA ALA A 120 6.78 26.24 9.43
C ALA A 120 7.32 27.58 9.98
N HIS A 121 8.06 27.57 11.09
CA HIS A 121 8.67 28.76 11.72
C HIS A 121 10.19 28.83 11.56
N GLY A 122 10.75 28.13 10.57
CA GLY A 122 12.16 28.23 10.18
C GLY A 122 12.34 29.10 8.95
#